data_AF-A0A949E7H6-F1
#
_entry.id   AF-A0A949E7H6-F1
#
_cell.length_a   1.000
_cell.length_b   1.000
_cell.length_c   1.000
_cell.angle_alpha   90.00
_cell.angle_beta   90.00
_cell.angle_gamma   90.00
#
_symmetry.space_group_name_H-M   'P 1'
#
loop_
_entity.id
_entity.type
_entity.pdbx_description
1 polymer ?
#
loop_
_entity_poly.entity_id
_entity_poly.type
_entity_poly.pdbx_seq_one_letter_code
_entity_poly.pdbx_strand_id
1 'polypeptide(L)'
;MGKRINGQLTAKEEVFCRIFVTDRDCFSNGTQTYIKAFGGKTTHRAARQHAYRLLTKDYVTARIRELLDIYINNEVVDRELGFVITQKADLSSKVAAIREYNKVKRRIEPEGALPQTININITSDEVVKAKARILKKMKSADEDK
;
A
#
# COMPACT_ATOMS: atom_id res chain seq x y z
N MET A 1 39.88 5.95 -0.62
CA MET A 1 38.62 5.78 -1.37
C MET A 1 37.85 4.61 -0.74
N GLY A 2 36.61 4.83 -0.29
CA GLY A 2 35.83 3.79 0.40
C GLY A 2 35.35 2.71 -0.57
N LYS A 3 35.40 1.44 -0.13
CA LYS A 3 34.84 0.29 -0.86
C LYS A 3 33.36 0.52 -1.14
N ARG A 4 32.91 0.15 -2.35
CA ARG A 4 31.50 0.24 -2.72
C ARG A 4 30.74 -0.98 -2.19
N ILE A 5 29.62 -0.76 -1.51
CA ILE A 5 28.67 -1.77 -1.06
C ILE A 5 27.57 -1.82 -2.15
N ASN A 6 27.27 -2.98 -2.73
CA ASN A 6 26.43 -3.16 -3.94
C ASN A 6 26.99 -2.59 -5.25
N GLY A 7 28.32 -2.46 -5.39
CA GLY A 7 29.00 -2.06 -6.63
C GLY A 7 28.93 -0.56 -6.99
N GLN A 8 28.03 0.20 -6.36
CA GLN A 8 27.81 1.62 -6.65
C GLN A 8 27.82 2.53 -5.39
N LEU A 9 27.35 2.06 -4.23
CA LEU A 9 27.23 2.88 -3.01
C LEU A 9 28.54 2.97 -2.24
N THR A 10 29.04 4.15 -1.92
CA THR A 10 30.18 4.28 -1.00
C THR A 10 29.75 4.11 0.47
N ALA A 11 30.70 3.80 1.36
CA ALA A 11 30.42 3.69 2.80
C ALA A 11 29.76 4.96 3.40
N LYS A 12 30.13 6.16 2.94
CA LYS A 12 29.51 7.41 3.41
C LYS A 12 28.09 7.59 2.86
N GLU A 13 27.83 7.17 1.61
CA GLU A 13 26.48 7.19 1.05
C GLU A 13 25.57 6.18 1.78
N GLU A 14 26.09 5.04 2.22
CA GLU A 14 25.31 4.09 3.04
C GLU A 14 24.96 4.70 4.40
N VAL A 15 25.92 5.36 5.06
CA VAL A 15 25.66 6.10 6.30
C VAL A 15 24.61 7.19 6.07
N PHE A 16 24.67 7.91 4.96
CA PHE A 16 23.65 8.88 4.57
C PHE A 16 22.27 8.22 4.46
N CYS A 17 22.14 7.13 3.70
CA CYS A 17 20.86 6.42 3.53
C CYS A 17 20.28 5.96 4.86
N ARG A 18 21.11 5.41 5.76
CA ARG A 18 20.66 4.97 7.09
C ARG A 18 20.17 6.14 7.93
N ILE A 19 20.95 7.22 8.06
CA ILE A 19 20.56 8.39 8.84
C ILE A 19 19.26 9.00 8.29
N PHE A 20 19.12 9.08 6.96
CA PHE A 20 17.93 9.65 6.32
C PHE A 20 16.63 8.95 6.70
N VAL A 21 16.69 7.65 7.03
CA VAL A 21 15.53 6.80 7.32
C VAL A 21 15.35 6.52 8.81
N THR A 22 16.43 6.42 9.59
CA THR A 22 16.31 5.95 10.99
C THR A 22 16.47 7.05 12.03
N ASP A 23 17.14 8.15 11.68
CA ASP A 23 17.44 9.22 12.64
C ASP A 23 16.27 10.18 12.76
N ARG A 24 15.67 10.30 13.95
CA ARG A 24 14.46 11.11 14.16
C ARG A 24 14.63 12.57 13.75
N ASP A 25 15.79 13.16 14.03
CA ASP A 25 16.06 14.57 13.75
C ASP A 25 16.33 14.81 12.26
N CYS A 26 16.86 13.80 11.56
CA CYS A 26 17.21 13.89 10.15
C CYS A 26 16.21 13.18 9.22
N PHE A 27 15.13 12.58 9.75
CA PHE A 27 14.20 11.76 9.00
C PHE A 27 13.62 12.54 7.81
N SER A 28 13.83 12.02 6.61
CA SER A 28 13.43 12.68 5.35
C SER A 28 14.04 14.07 5.12
N ASN A 29 15.05 14.49 5.90
CA ASN A 29 15.74 15.77 5.76
C ASN A 29 17.14 15.57 5.14
N GLY A 30 17.23 15.74 3.83
CA GLY A 30 18.48 15.48 3.09
C GLY A 30 19.62 16.41 3.49
N THR A 31 19.33 17.66 3.83
CA THR A 31 20.39 18.65 4.14
C THR A 31 21.04 18.33 5.48
N GLN A 32 20.24 18.08 6.52
CA GLN A 32 20.76 17.72 7.84
C GLN A 32 21.43 16.33 7.80
N THR A 33 20.84 15.38 7.09
CA THR A 33 21.45 14.06 6.86
C THR A 33 22.83 14.20 6.22
N TYR A 34 22.97 15.03 5.20
CA TYR A 34 24.25 15.22 4.51
C TYR A 34 25.31 15.82 5.45
N ILE A 35 24.95 16.84 6.22
CA ILE A 35 25.85 17.44 7.22
C ILE A 35 26.30 16.38 8.22
N LYS A 36 25.36 15.58 8.74
CA LYS A 36 25.63 14.53 9.74
C LYS A 36 26.47 13.37 9.19
N ALA A 37 26.19 12.91 7.97
CA ALA A 37 26.87 11.77 7.35
C ALA A 37 28.26 12.09 6.82
N PHE A 38 28.47 13.31 6.29
CA PHE A 38 29.72 13.69 5.64
C PHE A 38 30.63 14.55 6.51
N GLY A 39 30.12 15.13 7.60
CA GLY A 39 30.91 15.68 8.73
C GLY A 39 31.87 16.82 8.40
N GLY A 40 31.68 17.52 7.28
CA GLY A 40 32.57 18.60 6.83
C GLY A 40 32.08 19.99 7.21
N LYS A 41 32.99 20.99 7.20
CA LYS A 41 32.68 22.43 7.23
C LYS A 41 32.01 22.87 5.91
N THR A 42 30.89 22.26 5.56
CA THR A 42 30.11 22.59 4.38
C THR A 42 29.03 23.58 4.80
N THR A 43 28.86 24.66 4.03
CA THR A 43 27.77 25.61 4.28
C THR A 43 26.42 24.92 4.07
N HIS A 44 25.39 25.35 4.79
CA HIS A 44 24.04 24.78 4.65
C HIS A 44 23.56 24.76 3.18
N ARG A 45 23.87 25.80 2.41
CA ARG A 45 23.55 25.89 0.98
C ARG A 45 24.24 24.80 0.16
N ALA A 46 25.53 24.58 0.38
CA ALA A 46 26.27 23.54 -0.32
C ALA A 46 25.78 22.14 0.09
N ALA A 47 25.52 21.91 1.38
CA ALA A 47 24.98 20.64 1.87
C ALA A 47 23.64 20.31 1.22
N ARG A 48 22.75 21.29 1.08
CA ARG A 48 21.46 21.13 0.38
C ARG A 48 21.66 20.71 -1.08
N GLN A 49 22.57 21.37 -1.80
CA GLN A 49 22.84 21.04 -3.20
C GLN A 49 23.43 19.63 -3.35
N HIS A 50 24.34 19.24 -2.47
CA HIS A 50 24.92 17.90 -2.48
C HIS A 50 23.90 16.82 -2.11
N ALA A 51 23.06 17.07 -1.09
CA ALA A 51 21.97 16.17 -0.72
C ALA A 51 21.01 15.96 -1.89
N TYR A 52 20.60 17.04 -2.57
CA TYR A 52 19.75 16.95 -3.76
C TYR A 52 20.37 16.07 -4.85
N ARG A 53 21.63 16.33 -5.19
CA ARG A 53 22.38 15.52 -6.19
C ARG A 53 22.54 14.06 -5.78
N LEU A 54 22.57 13.77 -4.48
CA LEU A 54 22.71 12.41 -3.97
C LEU A 54 21.38 11.66 -4.05
N LEU A 55 20.29 12.32 -3.65
CA LEU A 55 18.92 11.78 -3.71
C LEU A 55 18.38 11.62 -5.14
N THR A 56 18.98 12.30 -6.13
CA THR A 56 18.64 12.08 -7.54
C THR A 56 19.29 10.83 -8.13
N LYS A 57 20.21 10.17 -7.43
CA LYS A 57 20.87 8.95 -7.94
C LYS A 57 19.99 7.72 -7.66
N ASP A 58 19.73 6.94 -8.69
CA ASP A 58 18.83 5.77 -8.61
C ASP A 58 19.25 4.77 -7.54
N TYR A 59 20.55 4.48 -7.43
CA TYR A 59 21.06 3.53 -6.45
C TYR A 59 20.89 3.99 -4.99
N VAL A 60 20.92 5.30 -4.73
CA VAL A 60 20.70 5.87 -3.40
C VAL A 60 19.22 5.75 -3.05
N THR A 61 18.35 6.13 -3.98
CA THR A 61 16.90 6.06 -3.79
C THR A 61 16.44 4.61 -3.63
N ALA A 62 17.00 3.67 -4.40
CA ALA A 62 16.75 2.25 -4.23
C ALA A 62 17.12 1.78 -2.82
N ARG A 63 18.31 2.16 -2.32
CA ARG A 63 18.74 1.81 -0.97
C ARG A 63 17.86 2.42 0.13
N ILE A 64 17.42 3.66 -0.05
CA ILE A 64 16.48 4.32 0.88
C ILE A 64 15.14 3.58 0.93
N ARG A 65 14.62 3.12 -0.22
CA ARG A 65 13.38 2.32 -0.28
C ARG A 65 13.52 1.01 0.46
N GLU A 66 14.61 0.26 0.23
CA GLU A 66 14.88 -0.97 0.99
C GLU A 66 14.89 -0.74 2.50
N LEU A 67 15.52 0.35 2.95
CA LEU A 67 15.56 0.70 4.38
C LEU A 67 14.20 1.12 4.91
N LEU A 68 13.41 1.85 4.12
CA LEU A 68 12.05 2.25 4.48
C LEU A 68 11.12 1.05 4.61
N ASP A 69 11.21 0.05 3.72
CA ASP A 69 10.39 -1.16 3.80
C ASP A 69 10.67 -1.97 5.08
N ILE A 70 11.91 -1.92 5.57
CA ILE A 70 12.29 -2.54 6.86
C ILE A 70 11.73 -1.71 8.03
N TYR A 71 11.88 -0.39 7.98
CA TYR A 71 11.56 0.50 9.10
C TYR A 71 10.06 0.82 9.24
N ILE A 72 9.36 0.95 8.11
CA ILE A 72 7.93 1.24 8.01
C ILE A 72 7.25 0.01 7.37
N ASN A 73 7.21 -1.07 8.13
CA ASN A 73 6.50 -2.28 7.75
C ASN A 73 5.05 -2.27 8.29
N ASN A 74 4.26 -3.26 7.87
CA ASN A 74 2.84 -3.37 8.26
C ASN A 74 2.63 -3.37 9.78
N GLU A 75 3.50 -4.02 10.56
CA GLU A 75 3.36 -4.07 12.02
C GLU A 75 3.57 -2.69 12.66
N VAL A 76 4.51 -1.91 12.13
CA VAL A 76 4.76 -0.53 12.58
C VAL A 76 3.56 0.35 12.21
N VAL A 77 3.07 0.24 10.98
CA VAL A 77 1.89 1.00 10.52
C VAL A 77 0.65 0.68 11.36
N ASP A 78 0.39 -0.60 11.63
CA ASP A 78 -0.74 -1.04 12.47
C ASP A 78 -0.64 -0.50 13.90
N ARG A 79 0.58 -0.46 14.45
CA ARG A 79 0.84 0.10 15.78
C ARG A 79 0.56 1.61 15.83
N GLU A 80 1.09 2.36 14.87
CA GLU A 80 0.86 3.81 14.77
C GLU A 80 -0.62 4.13 14.54
N LEU A 81 -1.31 3.35 13.71
CA LEU A 81 -2.75 3.46 13.51
C LEU A 81 -3.51 3.22 14.83
N GLY A 82 -3.09 2.22 15.61
CA GLY A 82 -3.61 1.96 16.95
C GLY A 82 -3.44 3.16 17.90
N PHE A 83 -2.25 3.77 17.92
CA PHE A 83 -2.00 4.98 18.71
C PHE A 83 -2.97 6.12 18.34
N VAL A 84 -3.14 6.40 17.04
CA VAL A 84 -4.09 7.43 16.57
C VAL A 84 -5.53 7.13 16.98
N ILE A 85 -5.97 5.86 16.94
CA ILE A 85 -7.33 5.48 17.39
C ILE A 85 -7.51 5.76 18.89
N THR A 86 -6.49 5.52 19.71
CA THR A 86 -6.57 5.69 21.18
C THR A 86 -6.48 7.14 21.63
N GLN A 87 -6.02 8.06 20.76
CA GLN A 87 -5.86 9.46 21.13
C GLN A 87 -7.19 10.13 21.52
N LYS A 88 -7.10 11.17 22.35
CA LYS A 88 -8.25 12.01 22.77
C LYS A 88 -8.17 13.45 22.29
N ALA A 89 -7.05 13.85 21.69
CA ALA A 89 -6.78 15.25 21.33
C ALA A 89 -7.48 15.67 20.03
N ASP A 90 -7.37 14.86 18.97
CA ASP A 90 -7.97 15.15 17.66
C ASP A 90 -8.94 14.04 17.26
N LEU A 91 -10.23 14.37 17.36
CA LEU A 91 -11.34 13.48 17.03
C LEU A 91 -11.45 13.22 15.52
N SER A 92 -11.05 14.18 14.67
CA SER A 92 -11.16 14.04 13.22
C SER A 92 -10.20 12.97 12.69
N SER A 93 -8.92 13.05 13.07
CA SER A 93 -7.91 12.03 12.76
C SER A 93 -8.27 10.67 13.36
N LYS A 94 -8.86 10.66 14.57
CA LYS A 94 -9.34 9.42 15.21
C LYS A 94 -10.45 8.74 14.41
N VAL A 95 -11.47 9.48 13.98
CA VAL A 95 -12.57 8.94 13.17
C VAL A 95 -12.04 8.40 11.85
N ALA A 96 -11.10 9.10 11.21
CA ALA A 96 -10.44 8.62 9.99
C ALA A 96 -9.69 7.30 10.23
N ALA A 97 -8.90 7.19 11.30
CA ALA A 97 -8.18 5.97 11.65
C ALA A 97 -9.10 4.79 11.94
N ILE A 98 -10.21 5.01 12.67
CA ILE A 98 -11.24 3.98 12.92
C ILE A 98 -11.86 3.50 11.60
N ARG A 99 -12.13 4.42 10.66
CA ARG A 99 -12.67 4.08 9.35
C ARG A 99 -11.71 3.18 8.57
N GLU A 100 -10.43 3.54 8.49
CA GLU A 100 -9.43 2.73 7.80
C GLU A 100 -9.27 1.34 8.46
N TYR A 101 -9.23 1.29 9.79
CA TYR A 101 -9.20 0.01 10.52
C TYR A 101 -10.41 -0.88 10.20
N ASN A 102 -11.61 -0.31 10.15
CA ASN A 102 -12.83 -1.07 9.83
C ASN A 102 -12.85 -1.55 8.37
N LYS A 103 -12.27 -0.80 7.42
CA LYS A 103 -12.07 -1.27 6.03
C LYS A 103 -11.13 -2.47 5.98
N VAL A 104 -9.99 -2.42 6.68
CA VAL A 104 -9.04 -3.55 6.75
C VAL A 104 -9.71 -4.79 7.36
N LYS A 105 -10.52 -4.61 8.40
CA LYS A 105 -11.33 -5.69 9.01
C LYS A 105 -12.57 -6.09 8.21
N ARG A 106 -12.80 -5.49 7.03
CA ARG A 106 -13.96 -5.73 6.15
C ARG A 106 -15.31 -5.63 6.89
N ARG A 107 -15.40 -4.72 7.86
CA ARG A 107 -16.65 -4.44 8.59
C ARG A 107 -17.56 -3.48 7.84
N ILE A 108 -17.00 -2.74 6.89
CA ILE A 108 -17.68 -1.80 6.02
C ILE A 108 -17.37 -2.24 4.60
N GLU A 109 -18.39 -2.45 3.78
CA GLU A 109 -18.20 -2.72 2.36
C GLU A 109 -17.75 -1.44 1.64
N PRO A 110 -16.83 -1.54 0.68
CA PRO A 110 -16.46 -0.37 -0.12
C PRO A 110 -17.69 0.08 -0.90
N GLU A 111 -17.99 1.38 -0.81
CA GLU A 111 -19.08 2.01 -1.55
C GLU A 111 -18.85 1.79 -3.05
N GLY A 112 -19.73 0.99 -3.68
CA GLY A 112 -19.58 0.57 -5.08
C GLY A 112 -19.13 -0.88 -5.32
N ALA A 113 -19.04 -1.73 -4.28
CA ALA A 113 -18.98 -3.18 -4.50
C ALA A 113 -20.24 -3.61 -5.26
N LEU A 114 -20.09 -3.97 -6.54
CA LEU A 114 -21.17 -4.59 -7.30
C LEU A 114 -21.64 -5.83 -6.52
N PRO A 115 -22.97 -6.06 -6.43
CA PRO A 115 -23.48 -7.25 -5.75
C PRO A 115 -22.80 -8.47 -6.38
N GLN A 116 -22.14 -9.29 -5.54
CA GLN A 116 -21.58 -10.56 -5.98
C GLN A 116 -22.69 -11.30 -6.72
N THR A 117 -22.45 -11.64 -7.99
CA THR A 117 -23.46 -12.33 -8.79
C THR A 117 -23.81 -13.62 -8.07
N ILE A 118 -25.05 -13.71 -7.59
CA ILE A 118 -25.58 -14.94 -7.02
C ILE A 118 -25.60 -15.92 -8.19
N ASN A 119 -24.69 -16.90 -8.19
CA ASN A 119 -24.65 -17.95 -9.19
C ASN A 119 -25.78 -18.93 -8.85
N ILE A 120 -27.01 -18.55 -9.19
CA ILE A 120 -28.17 -19.42 -9.04
C ILE A 120 -28.04 -20.48 -10.12
N ASN A 121 -27.43 -21.62 -9.77
CA ASN A 121 -27.44 -22.80 -10.61
C ASN A 121 -28.87 -23.36 -10.58
N ILE A 122 -29.78 -22.75 -11.35
CA ILE A 122 -31.14 -23.24 -11.53
C ILE A 122 -31.00 -24.52 -12.35
N THR A 123 -30.86 -25.65 -11.65
CA THR A 123 -30.95 -26.98 -12.25
C THR A 123 -32.31 -27.07 -12.94
N SER A 124 -32.23 -27.19 -14.26
CA SER A 124 -33.27 -26.96 -15.25
C SER A 124 -34.37 -28.03 -15.30
N ASP A 125 -34.60 -28.77 -14.23
CA ASP A 125 -35.60 -29.85 -14.17
C ASP A 125 -37.04 -29.32 -14.34
N GLU A 126 -37.34 -28.12 -13.81
CA GLU A 126 -38.66 -27.50 -13.99
C GLU A 126 -38.86 -26.99 -15.42
N VAL A 127 -37.82 -26.45 -16.05
CA VAL A 127 -37.86 -25.96 -17.44
C VAL A 127 -37.94 -27.13 -18.44
N VAL A 128 -37.23 -28.23 -18.17
CA VAL A 128 -37.31 -29.46 -18.96
C VAL A 128 -38.69 -30.09 -18.84
N LYS A 129 -39.27 -30.17 -17.64
CA LYS A 129 -40.64 -30.63 -17.43
C LYS A 129 -41.68 -29.73 -18.11
N ALA A 130 -41.48 -28.41 -18.11
CA ALA A 130 -42.36 -27.47 -18.79
C ALA A 130 -42.30 -27.65 -20.32
N LYS A 131 -41.11 -27.79 -20.91
CA LYS A 131 -40.95 -28.09 -22.35
C LYS A 131 -41.61 -29.41 -22.75
N ALA A 132 -41.46 -30.46 -21.94
CA ALA A 132 -42.07 -31.77 -22.22
C ALA A 132 -43.61 -31.70 -22.21
N ARG A 133 -44.21 -30.91 -21.31
CA ARG A 133 -45.68 -30.70 -21.25
C ARG A 133 -46.22 -29.95 -22.47
N ILE A 134 -45.50 -28.94 -22.95
CA ILE A 134 -45.90 -28.16 -24.12
C ILE A 134 -45.83 -29.03 -25.39
N LEU A 135 -44.76 -29.80 -25.55
CA LEU A 135 -44.58 -30.67 -26.71
C LEU A 135 -45.65 -31.77 -26.80
N LYS A 136 -46.10 -32.31 -25.66
CA LYS A 136 -47.19 -33.29 -25.61
C LYS A 136 -48.54 -32.69 -26.03
N LYS A 137 -48.83 -31.45 -25.63
CA LYS A 137 -50.06 -30.73 -26.02
C LYS A 137 -50.11 -30.37 -27.50
N MET A 138 -48.96 -30.09 -28.12
CA MET A 138 -48.91 -29.76 -29.54
C MET A 138 -49.15 -31.01 -30.41
N LYS A 139 -48.57 -32.15 -30.04
CA LYS A 139 -48.78 -33.41 -30.78
C LYS A 139 -50.22 -33.93 -30.72
N SER A 140 -50.91 -33.76 -29.59
CA SER A 140 -52.33 -34.15 -29.48
C SER A 140 -53.28 -33.23 -30.26
N ALA A 141 -52.86 -32.01 -30.61
CA ALA A 141 -53.69 -31.07 -31.36
C ALA A 141 -53.64 -31.30 -32.88
N ASP A 142 -52.62 -32.02 -33.36
CA ASP A 142 -52.44 -32.36 -34.78
C ASP A 142 -53.09 -33.70 -35.16
N GLU A 143 -53.48 -34.54 -34.20
CA GLU A 143 -54.14 -35.84 -34.44
C GLU A 143 -55.69 -35.75 -34.51
N ASP A 144 -56.28 -34.60 -34.19
CA ASP A 144 -57.73 -34.33 -34.23
C ASP A 144 -58.19 -33.57 -35.50
N LYS A 145 -57.37 -33.55 -36.57
CA LYS A 145 -57.70 -32.99 -37.89
C LYS A 145 -57.53 -34.02 -39.00
#